data_AF-A0A8T8HTE9-F1
#
_entry.id   AF-A0A8T8HTE9-F1
#
_cell.length_a   1.000
_cell.length_b   1.000
_cell.length_c   1.000
_cell.angle_alpha   90.00
_cell.angle_beta   90.00
_cell.angle_gamma   90.00
#
_symmetry.space_group_name_H-M   'P 1'
#
loop_
_entity.id
_entity.type
_entity.pdbx_description
1 polymer ?
#
loop_
_entity_poly.entity_id
_entity_poly.type
_entity_poly.pdbx_seq_one_letter_code
_entity_poly.pdbx_strand_id
1 'polypeptide(L)'
;LSALLANSGALPEMQVHRWSFGTREEGYLVRAELGGGPAGELNVRLADEPFECGAAPADDRVDCETRQYRGVPVVVRQSGDGASRSFKVSARTADGGVLSAEVVTGGAVDGRPAPPQPLTYEQVAKLATVPGVTF
;
A
#
# COMPACT_ATOMS: atom_id res chain seq x y z
N LEU A 1 14.30 -4.97 3.72
CA LEU A 1 13.34 -3.91 3.30
C LEU A 1 13.85 -3.07 2.13
N SER A 2 15.08 -2.53 2.13
CA SER A 2 15.68 -1.99 0.89
C SER A 2 15.71 -3.03 -0.23
N ALA A 3 15.92 -4.31 0.12
CA ALA A 3 15.79 -5.45 -0.79
C ALA A 3 14.35 -5.69 -1.30
N LEU A 4 13.32 -5.30 -0.57
CA LEU A 4 11.90 -5.53 -0.91
C LEU A 4 11.46 -4.56 -2.02
N LEU A 5 11.91 -3.31 -1.94
CA LEU A 5 11.73 -2.30 -3.00
C LEU A 5 12.73 -2.46 -4.15
N ALA A 6 13.94 -2.94 -3.88
CA ALA A 6 14.90 -3.27 -4.94
C ALA A 6 14.45 -4.49 -5.78
N ASN A 7 13.77 -5.46 -5.17
CA ASN A 7 13.26 -6.65 -5.85
C ASN A 7 11.82 -6.50 -6.39
N SER A 8 11.14 -5.38 -6.16
CA SER A 8 9.75 -5.18 -6.62
C SER A 8 9.63 -4.89 -8.12
N GLY A 9 10.71 -5.01 -8.90
CA GLY A 9 10.68 -4.95 -10.36
C GLY A 9 10.09 -3.63 -10.88
N ALA A 10 10.91 -2.58 -10.89
CA ALA A 10 10.62 -1.25 -11.43
C ALA A 10 9.25 -0.72 -11.01
N LEU A 11 9.13 -0.33 -9.73
CA LEU A 11 8.32 0.86 -9.47
C LEU A 11 8.88 2.02 -10.32
N PRO A 12 8.06 3.01 -10.71
CA PRO A 12 8.59 4.21 -11.34
C PRO A 12 9.75 4.76 -10.51
N GLU A 13 10.68 5.46 -11.16
CA GLU A 13 11.74 6.15 -10.42
C GLU A 13 11.09 7.17 -9.47
N MET A 14 11.11 6.85 -8.18
CA MET A 14 10.48 7.64 -7.11
C MET A 14 11.56 8.18 -6.21
N GLN A 15 11.48 9.48 -5.90
CA GLN A 15 12.36 10.07 -4.90
C GLN A 15 11.77 9.80 -3.53
N VAL A 16 12.50 9.08 -2.68
CA VAL A 16 12.06 8.87 -1.29
C VAL A 16 12.72 9.92 -0.40
N HIS A 17 11.91 10.77 0.21
CA HIS A 17 12.38 11.87 1.03
C HIS A 17 12.65 11.45 2.48
N ARG A 18 11.82 10.55 3.02
CA ARG A 18 11.92 10.11 4.42
C ARG A 18 11.48 8.67 4.60
N TRP A 19 12.22 7.92 5.41
CA TRP A 19 11.86 6.59 5.90
C TRP A 19 11.51 6.64 7.39
N SER A 20 10.50 5.87 7.78
CA SER A 20 10.24 5.54 9.18
C SER A 20 9.84 4.08 9.33
N PHE A 21 10.22 3.51 10.48
CA PHE A 21 10.03 2.10 10.81
C PHE A 21 9.44 2.02 12.21
N GLY A 22 8.48 1.13 12.40
CA GLY A 22 7.87 0.94 13.70
C GLY A 22 7.14 -0.39 13.82
N THR A 23 6.75 -0.68 15.05
CA THR A 23 5.86 -1.79 15.41
C THR A 23 4.53 -1.22 15.86
N ARG A 24 3.44 -1.93 15.58
CA ARG A 24 2.10 -1.73 16.15
C ARG A 24 1.67 -3.03 16.82
N GLU A 25 0.61 -2.99 17.62
CA GLU A 25 0.11 -4.17 18.34
C GLU A 25 -0.11 -5.39 17.43
N GLU A 26 -0.47 -5.16 16.17
CA GLU A 26 -0.80 -6.22 15.22
C GLU A 26 0.31 -6.46 14.15
N GLY A 27 1.51 -5.87 14.28
CA GLY A 27 2.63 -6.18 13.37
C GLY A 27 3.63 -5.06 13.10
N TYR A 28 4.28 -5.14 11.94
CA TYR A 28 5.34 -4.21 11.51
C TYR A 28 4.82 -3.19 10.51
N LEU A 29 5.26 -1.94 10.65
CA LEU A 29 4.93 -0.84 9.75
C LEU A 29 6.21 -0.18 9.24
N VAL A 30 6.27 0.02 7.92
CA VAL A 30 7.26 0.83 7.23
C VAL A 30 6.53 1.93 6.49
N ARG A 31 7.03 3.16 6.61
CA ARG A 31 6.45 4.32 5.96
C ARG A 31 7.51 5.10 5.19
N ALA A 32 7.17 5.49 3.97
CA ALA A 32 8.00 6.27 3.08
C ALA A 32 7.23 7.47 2.51
N GLU A 33 7.84 8.65 2.58
CA GLU A 33 7.36 9.85 1.88
C GLU A 33 7.91 9.85 0.44
N LEU A 34 7.01 9.80 -0.53
CA LEU A 34 7.33 9.77 -1.97
C LEU A 34 7.24 11.17 -2.57
N GLY A 35 8.23 11.54 -3.38
CA GLY A 35 8.30 12.76 -4.16
C GLY A 35 8.56 12.52 -5.65
N GLY A 36 8.31 13.56 -6.46
CA GLY A 36 8.43 13.51 -7.92
C GLY A 36 7.09 13.28 -8.61
N GLY A 37 7.09 12.53 -9.73
CA GLY A 37 5.89 12.24 -10.53
C GLY A 37 4.80 11.54 -9.71
N PRO A 38 5.08 10.36 -9.12
CA PRO A 38 4.28 9.82 -8.04
C PRO A 38 4.70 10.44 -6.71
N ALA A 39 3.76 11.07 -6.02
CA ALA A 39 4.00 11.60 -4.68
C ALA A 39 2.85 11.26 -3.71
N GLY A 40 3.15 11.23 -2.42
CA GLY A 40 2.25 10.76 -1.37
C GLY A 40 2.98 10.01 -0.27
N GLU A 41 2.23 9.32 0.58
CA GLU A 41 2.78 8.45 1.62
C GLU A 41 2.55 6.98 1.24
N LEU A 42 3.63 6.19 1.21
CA LEU A 42 3.58 4.74 1.06
C LEU A 42 3.73 4.10 2.44
N ASN A 43 2.73 3.33 2.86
CA ASN A 43 2.73 2.52 4.06
C ASN A 43 2.78 1.04 3.67
N VAL A 44 3.80 0.32 4.11
CA VAL A 44 3.90 -1.14 3.96
C VAL A 44 3.75 -1.76 5.34
N ARG A 45 2.75 -2.62 5.49
CA ARG A 45 2.42 -3.29 6.75
C ARG A 45 2.43 -4.79 6.57
N LEU A 46 3.15 -5.46 7.45
CA LEU A 46 3.12 -6.92 7.62
C LEU A 46 2.38 -7.22 8.92
N ALA A 47 1.21 -7.85 8.83
CA ALA A 47 0.31 -8.09 9.94
C ALA A 47 -0.58 -9.31 9.68
N ASP A 48 -1.18 -9.86 10.74
CA ASP A 48 -2.26 -10.84 10.63
C ASP A 48 -3.59 -10.09 10.44
N GLU A 49 -3.92 -9.74 9.19
CA GLU A 49 -5.16 -9.03 8.82
C GLU A 49 -6.10 -9.92 8.00
N PRO A 50 -7.42 -9.63 7.97
CA PRO A 50 -8.34 -10.31 7.07
C PRO A 50 -8.00 -10.08 5.59
N PHE A 51 -7.67 -11.15 4.88
CA PHE A 51 -7.42 -11.19 3.43
C PHE A 51 -8.71 -11.29 2.60
N GLU A 52 -9.78 -10.60 3.00
CA GLU A 52 -11.08 -10.71 2.31
C GLU A 52 -11.77 -9.36 2.23
N CYS A 53 -12.65 -9.19 1.24
CA CYS A 53 -13.59 -8.08 1.22
C CYS A 53 -14.71 -8.38 2.21
N GLY A 54 -14.54 -7.97 3.46
CA GLY A 54 -15.63 -7.94 4.44
C GLY A 54 -16.67 -6.88 4.08
N ALA A 55 -17.86 -6.96 4.69
CA ALA A 55 -18.84 -5.89 4.59
C ALA A 55 -18.26 -4.63 5.26
N ALA A 56 -17.90 -3.63 4.47
CA ALA A 56 -17.56 -2.31 5.02
C ALA A 56 -18.83 -1.73 5.68
N PRO A 57 -18.72 -1.08 6.86
CA PRO A 57 -19.81 -0.25 7.35
C PRO A 57 -20.15 0.80 6.29
N ALA A 58 -21.44 1.00 6.02
CA ALA A 58 -21.98 1.70 4.86
C ALA A 58 -21.59 3.18 4.68
N ASP A 59 -20.84 3.75 5.63
CA ASP A 59 -20.51 5.18 5.67
C ASP A 59 -19.13 5.53 5.10
N ASP A 60 -18.26 4.55 4.89
CA ASP A 60 -17.03 4.78 4.13
C ASP A 60 -17.22 4.21 2.73
N ARG A 61 -17.03 5.04 1.70
CA ARG A 61 -16.99 4.59 0.29
C ARG A 61 -15.72 3.76 0.08
N VAL A 62 -15.73 2.54 0.62
CA VAL A 62 -14.66 1.56 0.47
C VAL A 62 -15.03 0.64 -0.67
N ASP A 63 -14.50 0.93 -1.85
CA ASP A 63 -14.55 -0.03 -2.95
C ASP A 63 -13.56 -1.15 -2.62
N CYS A 64 -14.06 -2.38 -2.49
CA CYS A 64 -13.25 -3.56 -2.23
C CYS A 64 -13.43 -4.59 -3.33
N GLU A 65 -12.31 -5.00 -3.95
CA GLU A 65 -12.30 -5.96 -5.04
C GLU A 65 -11.17 -6.98 -4.86
N THR A 66 -11.46 -8.24 -5.17
CA THR A 66 -10.43 -9.25 -5.34
C THR A 66 -9.96 -9.25 -6.79
N ARG A 67 -8.65 -9.07 -7.01
CA ARG A 67 -8.02 -9.06 -8.34
C ARG A 67 -6.90 -10.10 -8.41
N GLN A 68 -6.39 -10.31 -9.62
CA GLN A 68 -5.23 -11.16 -9.88
C GLN A 68 -4.05 -10.29 -10.30
N TYR A 69 -2.91 -10.43 -9.62
CA TYR A 69 -1.64 -9.83 -10.01
C TYR A 69 -0.63 -10.94 -10.30
N ARG A 70 -0.25 -11.12 -11.57
CA ARG A 70 0.67 -12.19 -12.01
C ARG A 70 0.26 -13.59 -11.51
N GLY A 71 -1.03 -13.87 -11.43
CA GLY A 71 -1.58 -15.14 -10.94
C GLY A 71 -1.65 -15.28 -9.41
N VAL A 72 -1.26 -14.24 -8.66
CA VAL A 72 -1.43 -14.15 -7.21
C VAL A 72 -2.73 -13.39 -6.92
N PRO A 73 -3.64 -13.96 -6.10
CA PRO A 73 -4.82 -13.23 -5.67
C PRO A 73 -4.40 -12.07 -4.77
N VAL A 74 -4.99 -10.90 -5.01
CA VAL A 74 -4.78 -9.70 -4.21
C VAL A 74 -6.12 -9.07 -3.85
N VAL A 75 -6.23 -8.52 -2.65
CA VAL A 75 -7.39 -7.72 -2.24
C VAL A 75 -7.03 -6.25 -2.39
N VAL A 76 -7.82 -5.54 -3.17
CA VAL A 76 -7.70 -4.11 -3.43
C VAL A 76 -8.79 -3.39 -2.66
N ARG A 77 -8.41 -2.45 -1.80
CA ARG A 77 -9.32 -1.55 -1.11
C ARG A 77 -8.98 -0.12 -1.48
N GLN A 78 -9.98 0.63 -1.91
CA GLN A 78 -9.87 2.07 -2.13
C GLN A 78 -10.73 2.76 -1.08
N SER A 79 -10.20 3.76 -0.39
CA SER A 79 -11.02 4.63 0.46
C SER A 79 -10.75 6.08 0.12
N GLY A 80 -11.74 6.94 0.32
CA GLY A 80 -11.59 8.37 0.12
C GLY A 80 -12.36 9.16 1.16
N ASP A 81 -11.70 10.15 1.74
CA ASP A 81 -12.32 11.14 2.61
C ASP A 81 -11.94 12.54 2.11
N GLY A 82 -12.92 13.25 1.56
CA GLY A 82 -12.74 14.58 0.98
C GLY A 82 -11.66 14.63 -0.10
N ALA A 83 -10.53 15.29 0.20
CA ALA A 83 -9.40 15.46 -0.70
C ALA A 83 -8.33 14.35 -0.58
N SER A 84 -8.48 13.43 0.37
CA SER A 84 -7.59 12.29 0.58
C SER A 84 -8.16 11.06 -0.09
N ARG A 85 -7.31 10.33 -0.81
CA ARG A 85 -7.61 9.03 -1.42
C ARG A 85 -6.53 8.05 -1.02
N SER A 86 -6.92 6.94 -0.43
CA SER A 86 -6.04 5.83 -0.10
C SER A 86 -6.29 4.66 -1.05
N PHE A 87 -5.22 3.92 -1.31
CA PHE A 87 -5.24 2.73 -2.13
C PHE A 87 -4.42 1.64 -1.44
N LYS A 88 -5.08 0.61 -0.90
CA LYS A 88 -4.45 -0.52 -0.19
C LYS A 88 -4.55 -1.80 -1.02
N VAL A 89 -3.42 -2.48 -1.23
CA VAL A 89 -3.36 -3.84 -1.78
C VAL A 89 -2.83 -4.77 -0.72
N SER A 90 -3.50 -5.89 -0.54
CA SER A 90 -3.07 -6.96 0.36
C SER A 90 -2.86 -8.25 -0.44
N ALA A 91 -1.88 -9.05 -0.03
CA ALA A 91 -1.62 -10.39 -0.55
C ALA A 91 -1.24 -11.34 0.60
N ARG A 92 -1.52 -12.64 0.44
CA ARG A 92 -1.04 -13.65 1.38
C ARG A 92 0.42 -13.99 1.12
N THR A 93 1.21 -14.03 2.18
CA THR A 93 2.58 -14.56 2.18
C THR A 93 2.55 -16.09 2.24
N ALA A 94 3.68 -16.75 1.93
CA ALA A 94 3.75 -18.21 1.81
C ALA A 94 3.49 -18.96 3.14
N ASP A 95 3.70 -18.28 4.26
CA ASP A 95 3.46 -18.74 5.64
C ASP A 95 2.02 -18.47 6.13
N GLY A 96 1.16 -17.86 5.31
CA GLY A 96 -0.22 -17.55 5.65
C GLY A 96 -0.46 -16.15 6.22
N GLY A 97 0.59 -15.35 6.47
CA GLY A 97 0.46 -13.95 6.86
C GLY A 97 -0.10 -13.05 5.75
N VAL A 98 -0.38 -11.78 6.07
CA VAL A 98 -0.85 -10.79 5.09
C VAL A 98 0.14 -9.64 5.00
N LEU A 99 0.67 -9.45 3.79
CA LEU A 99 1.44 -8.26 3.44
C LEU A 99 0.51 -7.27 2.76
N SER A 100 0.47 -6.05 3.28
CA SER A 100 -0.30 -4.96 2.70
C SER A 100 0.58 -3.76 2.38
N ALA A 101 0.29 -3.13 1.25
CA ALA A 101 0.90 -1.88 0.83
C ALA A 101 -0.24 -0.90 0.56
N GLU A 102 -0.15 0.28 1.17
CA GLU A 102 -1.13 1.35 1.08
C GLU A 102 -0.45 2.61 0.60
N VAL A 103 -1.09 3.29 -0.34
CA VAL A 103 -0.66 4.60 -0.83
C VAL A 103 -1.74 5.61 -0.47
N VAL A 104 -1.35 6.64 0.26
CA VAL A 104 -2.23 7.77 0.57
C VAL A 104 -1.83 8.94 -0.32
N THR A 105 -2.78 9.40 -1.12
CA THR A 105 -2.63 10.48 -2.09
C THR A 105 -3.66 11.57 -1.84
N GLY A 106 -3.19 12.81 -1.71
CA GLY A 106 -4.05 13.91 -1.30
C GLY A 106 -4.26 13.95 0.22
N GLY A 107 -4.50 15.15 0.72
CA GLY A 107 -4.22 15.53 2.10
C GLY A 107 -3.08 16.52 2.07
N ALA A 108 -3.42 17.79 2.23
CA ALA A 108 -2.44 18.84 2.44
C ALA A 108 -1.79 18.60 3.81
N VAL A 109 -0.78 17.72 3.86
CA VAL A 109 0.20 17.81 4.94
C VAL A 109 0.88 19.15 4.70
N ASP A 110 0.56 20.12 5.55
CA ASP A 110 1.10 21.49 5.54
C ASP A 110 0.70 22.37 4.34
N GLY A 111 -0.53 22.26 3.83
CA GLY A 111 -1.03 23.18 2.79
C GLY A 111 -0.47 22.94 1.38
N ARG A 112 0.26 21.84 1.16
CA ARG A 112 0.80 21.50 -0.17
C ARG A 112 -0.28 20.86 -1.05
N PRO A 113 -0.35 21.24 -2.34
CA PRO A 113 -1.30 20.64 -3.27
C PRO A 113 -1.07 19.13 -3.39
N ALA A 114 -2.17 18.39 -3.54
CA ALA A 114 -2.11 16.96 -3.79
C ALA A 114 -1.28 16.70 -5.06
N PRO A 115 -0.31 15.78 -5.03
CA PRO A 115 0.53 15.51 -6.19
C PRO A 115 -0.27 14.93 -7.36
N PRO A 116 0.16 15.18 -8.61
CA PRO A 116 -0.67 15.01 -9.81
C PRO A 116 -0.88 13.55 -10.25
N GLN A 117 -0.11 12.58 -9.76
CA GLN A 117 -0.24 11.18 -10.19
C GLN A 117 -0.04 10.19 -9.03
N PRO A 118 -1.08 9.51 -8.52
CA PRO A 118 -0.92 8.44 -7.53
C PRO A 118 -0.30 7.19 -8.16
N LEU A 119 0.25 6.29 -7.32
CA LEU A 119 0.62 4.94 -7.75
C LEU A 119 -0.61 4.15 -8.21
N THR A 120 -0.49 3.38 -9.29
CA THR A 120 -1.54 2.48 -9.77
C THR A 120 -1.62 1.22 -8.92
N TYR A 121 -2.74 0.47 -9.03
CA TYR A 121 -2.85 -0.76 -8.26
C TYR A 121 -1.79 -1.80 -8.61
N GLU A 122 -1.41 -1.92 -9.88
CA GLU A 122 -0.37 -2.86 -10.29
C GLU A 122 0.97 -2.52 -9.65
N GLN A 123 1.26 -1.23 -9.45
CA GLN A 123 2.48 -0.77 -8.81
C GLN A 123 2.47 -1.11 -7.32
N VAL A 124 1.35 -0.94 -6.63
CA VAL A 124 1.22 -1.31 -5.21
C VAL A 124 1.17 -2.83 -5.03
N ALA A 125 0.55 -3.56 -5.95
CA ALA A 125 0.51 -5.02 -5.95
C ALA A 125 1.91 -5.64 -6.06
N LYS A 126 2.82 -5.04 -6.83
CA LYS A 126 4.24 -5.46 -6.86
C LYS A 126 4.86 -5.54 -5.47
N LEU A 127 4.53 -4.59 -4.59
CA LEU A 127 5.04 -4.53 -3.22
C LEU A 127 4.36 -5.56 -2.31
N ALA A 128 3.05 -5.73 -2.45
CA ALA A 128 2.29 -6.68 -1.65
C ALA A 128 2.61 -8.15 -2.02
N THR A 129 3.05 -8.42 -3.25
CA THR A 129 3.36 -9.79 -3.72
C THR A 129 4.86 -10.06 -3.85
N VAL A 130 5.73 -9.37 -3.11
CA VAL A 130 7.18 -9.59 -3.21
C VAL A 130 7.52 -11.01 -2.74
N PRO A 131 8.19 -11.82 -3.59
CA PRO A 131 8.60 -13.17 -3.20
C PRO A 131 9.59 -13.16 -2.03
N GLY A 132 9.47 -14.15 -1.14
CA GLY A 132 10.41 -14.36 -0.03
C GLY A 132 10.17 -13.52 1.21
N VAL A 133 9.05 -12.79 1.28
CA VAL A 133 8.58 -12.20 2.54
C VAL A 133 7.84 -13.27 3.32
N THR A 134 8.42 -13.70 4.43
CA THR A 134 7.87 -14.64 5.42
C THR A 134 8.21 -14.12 6.82
N PHE A 135 7.45 -14.53 7.81
CA PHE A 135 7.65 -14.28 9.24
C PHE A 135 8.59 -15.30 9.88
#